data_AF-A0A397T208-F1
#
_entry.id   AF-A0A397T208-F1
#
_cell.length_a   1.000
_cell.length_b   1.000
_cell.length_c   1.000
_cell.angle_alpha   90.00
_cell.angle_beta   90.00
_cell.angle_gamma   90.00
#
_symmetry.space_group_name_H-M   'P 1'
#
loop_
_entity.id
_entity.type
_entity.pdbx_description
1 polymer ?
#
loop_
_entity_poly.entity_id
_entity_poly.type
_entity_poly.pdbx_seq_one_letter_code
_entity_poly.pdbx_strand_id
1 'polypeptide(L)'
;TNDFMMVMKYAENGNLRQTLNKDFNTMRWKEKLDIISDIAEGLSDIHKEGLTHRDFHSGNILNTFHTGKTNYNITDLGLCKPANEKHDKKVYGVLPYVAPEVLRGKKYTQESDVYSLGIIIYEVFNGLPPY
;
A
#
# COMPACT_ATOMS: atom_id res chain seq x y z
N THR A 1 -11.34 29.58 -7.25
CA THR A 1 -10.86 28.32 -6.64
C THR A 1 -9.43 28.17 -7.09
N ASN A 2 -8.48 27.98 -6.16
CA ASN A 2 -7.09 27.74 -6.54
C ASN A 2 -6.93 26.24 -6.70
N ASP A 3 -6.97 25.78 -7.94
CA ASP A 3 -6.71 24.38 -8.25
C ASP A 3 -5.19 24.16 -8.24
N PHE A 4 -4.75 23.16 -7.48
CA PHE A 4 -3.35 22.77 -7.42
C PHE A 4 -3.11 21.57 -8.34
N MET A 5 -1.99 21.57 -9.07
CA MET A 5 -1.58 20.48 -9.94
C MET A 5 -0.27 19.86 -9.42
N MET A 6 -0.23 18.54 -9.38
CA MET A 6 0.98 17.78 -9.02
C MET A 6 1.48 17.04 -10.27
N VAL A 7 2.78 17.13 -10.54
CA VAL A 7 3.44 16.40 -11.64
C VAL A 7 4.26 15.26 -11.04
N MET A 8 3.95 14.03 -11.43
CA MET A 8 4.57 12.80 -10.89
C MET A 8 5.04 11.90 -12.03
N LYS A 9 5.94 10.96 -11.71
CA LYS A 9 6.34 9.91 -12.65
C LYS A 9 5.12 9.05 -13.00
N TYR A 10 4.93 8.79 -14.30
CA TYR A 10 3.88 7.87 -14.77
C TYR A 10 4.28 6.42 -14.49
N ALA A 11 3.32 5.61 -14.04
CA ALA A 11 3.48 4.18 -13.79
C ALA A 11 2.75 3.39 -14.88
N GLU A 12 3.46 3.08 -15.97
CA GLU A 12 2.92 2.48 -17.18
C GLU A 12 2.35 1.07 -17.00
N ASN A 13 2.76 0.36 -15.95
CA ASN A 13 2.30 -1.00 -15.66
C ASN A 13 1.11 -1.05 -14.68
N GLY A 14 0.56 0.10 -14.31
CA GLY A 14 -0.59 0.19 -13.42
C GLY A 14 -0.27 -0.20 -11.97
N ASN A 15 -1.26 -0.72 -11.24
CA ASN A 15 -1.11 -1.08 -9.83
C ASN A 15 -0.87 -2.58 -9.58
N LEU A 16 -0.49 -2.93 -8.36
CA LEU A 16 -0.25 -4.31 -7.93
C LEU A 16 -1.48 -5.18 -8.16
N ARG A 17 -2.69 -4.68 -7.89
CA ARG A 17 -3.91 -5.46 -8.09
C ARG A 17 -4.07 -5.92 -9.55
N GLN A 18 -3.83 -5.01 -10.49
CA GLN A 18 -3.84 -5.28 -11.93
C GLN A 18 -2.73 -6.25 -12.33
N THR A 19 -1.53 -6.08 -11.77
CA THR A 19 -0.40 -6.99 -12.03
C THR A 19 -0.74 -8.42 -11.59
N LEU A 20 -1.28 -8.60 -10.39
CA LEU A 20 -1.69 -9.91 -9.91
C LEU A 20 -2.84 -10.51 -10.74
N ASN A 21 -3.81 -9.71 -11.19
CA ASN A 21 -4.89 -10.24 -12.04
C ASN A 21 -4.38 -10.76 -13.40
N LYS A 22 -3.32 -10.15 -13.93
CA LYS A 22 -2.78 -10.47 -15.25
C LYS A 22 -1.76 -11.61 -15.20
N ASP A 23 -0.81 -11.53 -14.25
CA ASP A 23 0.44 -12.29 -14.31
C ASP A 23 0.58 -13.30 -13.15
N PHE A 24 -0.38 -13.42 -12.23
CA PHE A 24 -0.22 -14.25 -11.03
C PHE A 24 0.12 -15.73 -11.32
N ASN A 25 -0.52 -16.33 -12.33
CA ASN A 25 -0.30 -17.74 -12.67
C ASN A 25 1.09 -18.02 -13.27
N THR A 26 1.76 -17.01 -13.82
CA THR A 26 3.10 -17.11 -14.40
C THR A 26 4.18 -16.56 -13.47
N MET A 27 3.79 -15.84 -12.42
CA MET A 27 4.68 -15.22 -11.45
C MET A 27 5.38 -16.26 -10.57
N ARG A 28 6.71 -16.18 -10.54
CA ARG A 28 7.57 -17.05 -9.74
C ARG A 28 7.58 -16.61 -8.29
N TRP A 29 7.91 -17.54 -7.40
CA TRP A 29 8.09 -17.28 -5.97
C TRP A 29 9.07 -16.14 -5.68
N LYS A 30 10.18 -16.09 -6.42
CA LYS A 30 11.16 -15.00 -6.27
C LYS A 30 10.56 -13.63 -6.58
N GLU A 31 9.76 -13.53 -7.64
CA GLU A 31 9.11 -12.26 -8.03
C GLU A 31 8.09 -11.81 -6.97
N LYS A 32 7.37 -12.75 -6.35
CA LYS A 32 6.49 -12.47 -5.20
C LYS A 32 7.25 -11.93 -4.00
N LEU A 33 8.43 -12.48 -3.71
CA LEU A 33 9.28 -11.99 -2.62
C LEU A 33 9.88 -10.62 -2.94
N ASP A 34 10.30 -10.39 -4.19
CA ASP A 34 10.82 -9.10 -4.63
C ASP A 34 9.72 -8.01 -4.51
N ILE A 35 8.47 -8.32 -4.90
CA ILE A 35 7.31 -7.45 -4.70
C ILE A 35 7.16 -7.05 -3.23
N ILE A 36 7.13 -8.03 -2.32
CA ILE A 36 6.93 -7.78 -0.90
C ILE A 36 8.10 -6.99 -0.31
N SER A 37 9.33 -7.26 -0.76
CA SER A 37 10.52 -6.54 -0.33
C SER A 37 10.42 -5.05 -0.67
N ASP A 38 10.11 -4.72 -1.93
CA ASP A 38 9.95 -3.32 -2.38
C ASP A 38 8.85 -2.60 -1.58
N ILE A 39 7.71 -3.26 -1.36
CA ILE A 39 6.57 -2.70 -0.62
C ILE A 39 6.91 -2.48 0.87
N ALA A 40 7.58 -3.44 1.49
CA ALA A 40 7.97 -3.36 2.90
C ALA A 40 9.03 -2.27 3.13
N GLU A 41 9.97 -2.11 2.20
CA GLU A 41 10.97 -1.03 2.22
C GLU A 41 10.28 0.35 2.15
N GLY A 42 9.39 0.54 1.17
CA GLY A 42 8.63 1.79 1.06
C GLY A 42 7.77 2.10 2.29
N LEU A 43 7.13 1.08 2.89
CA LEU A 43 6.34 1.29 4.11
C LEU A 43 7.24 1.63 5.29
N SER A 44 8.40 0.98 5.38
CA SER A 44 9.41 1.29 6.40
C SER A 44 9.88 2.74 6.30
N ASP A 45 10.05 3.28 5.11
CA ASP A 45 10.45 4.67 4.92
C ASP A 45 9.37 5.65 5.41
N ILE A 46 8.09 5.39 5.13
CA ILE A 46 6.97 6.16 5.70
C ILE A 46 7.00 6.11 7.23
N HIS A 47 7.22 4.92 7.80
CA HIS A 47 7.23 4.72 9.24
C HIS A 47 8.43 5.36 9.94
N LYS A 48 9.60 5.41 9.30
CA LYS A 48 10.79 6.11 9.83
C LYS A 48 10.56 7.61 10.00
N GLU A 49 9.74 8.21 9.15
CA GLU A 49 9.30 9.61 9.28
C GLU A 49 8.22 9.82 10.37
N GLY A 50 7.88 8.78 11.13
CA GLY A 50 6.85 8.84 12.18
C GLY A 50 5.42 8.94 11.64
N LEU A 51 5.22 8.61 10.36
CA LEU A 51 3.93 8.69 9.68
C LEU A 51 3.22 7.33 9.64
N THR A 52 1.91 7.41 9.38
CA THR A 52 1.02 6.28 9.02
C THR A 52 0.37 6.58 7.68
N HIS A 53 0.16 5.56 6.85
CA HIS A 53 -0.44 5.72 5.53
C HIS A 53 -1.97 5.79 5.57
N ARG A 54 -2.61 4.94 6.38
CA ARG A 54 -4.08 4.90 6.63
C ARG A 54 -4.97 4.48 5.45
N ASP A 55 -4.41 4.28 4.26
CA ASP A 55 -5.09 3.78 3.06
C ASP A 55 -4.17 2.86 2.27
N PHE A 56 -3.53 1.95 3.00
CA PHE A 56 -2.51 1.06 2.44
C PHE A 56 -3.16 -0.19 1.84
N HIS A 57 -3.20 -0.29 0.52
CA HIS A 57 -3.80 -1.43 -0.19
C HIS A 57 -3.16 -1.64 -1.57
N SER A 58 -3.44 -2.78 -2.22
CA SER A 58 -2.83 -3.15 -3.51
C SER A 58 -3.14 -2.20 -4.69
N GLY A 59 -4.15 -1.33 -4.55
CA GLY A 59 -4.47 -0.29 -5.52
C GLY A 59 -3.55 0.95 -5.43
N ASN A 60 -2.99 1.20 -4.25
CA ASN A 60 -2.05 2.30 -3.96
C ASN A 60 -0.59 1.84 -4.04
N ILE A 61 -0.33 0.72 -4.72
CA ILE A 61 1.02 0.23 -5.01
C ILE A 61 1.19 0.22 -6.52
N LEU A 62 2.04 1.11 -7.04
CA LEU A 62 2.27 1.29 -8.46
C LEU A 62 3.47 0.50 -8.95
N ASN A 63 3.27 -0.21 -10.06
CA ASN A 63 4.29 -0.95 -10.77
C ASN A 63 4.95 0.00 -11.79
N THR A 64 6.26 0.20 -11.66
CA THR A 64 7.06 0.99 -12.60
C THR A 64 8.19 0.15 -13.15
N PHE A 65 8.57 0.39 -14.41
CA PHE A 65 9.78 -0.18 -14.97
C PHE A 65 10.90 0.87 -14.96
N HIS A 66 12.06 0.52 -14.41
CA HIS A 66 13.23 1.39 -14.43
C HIS A 66 14.49 0.55 -14.66
N THR A 67 15.32 0.97 -15.62
CA THR A 67 16.64 0.37 -15.90
C THR A 67 16.61 -1.16 -16.05
N GLY A 68 15.57 -1.72 -16.67
CA GLY A 68 15.45 -3.17 -16.86
C GLY A 68 14.83 -3.93 -15.68
N LYS A 69 14.44 -3.25 -14.59
CA LYS A 69 13.87 -3.84 -13.39
C LYS A 69 12.46 -3.30 -13.13
N THR A 70 11.54 -4.19 -12.79
CA THR A 70 10.23 -3.86 -12.24
C THR A 70 10.36 -3.49 -10.76
N ASN A 71 9.80 -2.35 -10.35
CA ASN A 71 9.75 -1.93 -8.95
C ASN A 71 8.31 -1.58 -8.53
N TYR A 72 7.99 -1.85 -7.27
CA TYR A 72 6.69 -1.53 -6.67
C TYR A 72 6.81 -0.36 -5.70
N ASN A 73 6.03 0.70 -5.92
CA ASN A 73 6.15 1.96 -5.19
C ASN A 73 4.82 2.30 -4.54
N ILE A 74 4.87 2.77 -3.29
CA ILE A 74 3.70 3.27 -2.58
C ILE A 74 3.29 4.64 -3.15
N THR A 75 2.00 4.86 -3.35
CA THR A 75 1.42 6.13 -3.81
C THR A 75 0.26 6.56 -2.91
N ASP A 76 -0.38 7.68 -3.25
CA ASP A 76 -1.54 8.24 -2.56
C ASP A 76 -1.30 8.50 -1.07
N LEU A 77 -0.39 9.43 -0.80
CA LEU A 77 -0.08 9.88 0.54
C LEU A 77 -1.07 10.93 1.08
N GLY A 78 -2.24 11.11 0.43
CA GLY A 78 -3.22 12.15 0.78
C GLY A 78 -3.81 12.00 2.19
N LEU A 79 -3.80 10.78 2.72
CA LEU A 79 -4.25 10.45 4.06
C LEU A 79 -3.10 10.25 5.05
N CYS A 80 -1.85 10.39 4.63
CA CYS A 80 -0.70 10.21 5.51
C CYS A 80 -0.71 11.21 6.66
N LYS A 81 -0.51 10.72 7.88
CA LYS A 81 -0.54 11.54 9.10
C LYS A 81 0.47 11.04 10.15
N PRO A 82 0.96 11.93 11.04
CA PRO A 82 1.78 11.51 12.18
C PRO A 82 1.06 10.45 13.02
N ALA A 83 1.78 9.39 13.41
CA ALA A 83 1.24 8.29 14.20
C ALA A 83 0.75 8.71 15.60
N ASN A 84 1.15 9.91 16.05
CA ASN A 84 0.77 10.52 17.32
C ASN A 84 -0.26 11.65 17.19
N GLU A 85 -0.82 11.90 16.00
CA GLU A 85 -1.86 12.91 15.80
C GLU A 85 -3.12 12.60 16.64
N LYS A 86 -3.87 13.63 17.02
CA LYS A 86 -5.14 13.45 17.74
C LYS A 86 -6.09 12.61 16.89
N HIS A 87 -6.59 11.54 17.50
CA HIS A 87 -7.50 10.60 16.85
C HIS A 87 -8.80 11.29 16.43
N ASP A 88 -9.10 11.24 15.14
CA ASP A 88 -10.47 11.39 14.66
C ASP A 88 -11.12 10.01 14.60
N LYS A 89 -12.35 9.87 15.13
CA LYS A 89 -13.08 8.58 15.13
C LYS A 89 -13.51 8.11 13.74
N LYS A 90 -12.96 8.70 12.68
CA LYS A 90 -13.27 8.37 11.29
C LYS A 90 -12.41 7.20 10.85
N VAL A 91 -13.06 6.22 10.24
CA VAL A 91 -12.39 5.11 9.57
C VAL A 91 -12.09 5.56 8.14
N TYR A 92 -10.83 5.46 7.77
CA TYR A 92 -10.34 5.64 6.40
C TYR A 92 -9.83 4.30 5.90
N GLY A 93 -9.57 4.19 4.60
CA GLY A 93 -9.02 2.97 4.02
C GLY A 93 -10.06 2.05 3.39
N VAL A 94 -9.58 1.19 2.48
CA VAL A 94 -10.40 0.14 1.86
C VAL A 94 -10.64 -1.00 2.87
N LEU A 95 -11.92 -1.27 3.19
CA LEU A 95 -12.36 -2.07 4.34
C LEU A 95 -11.57 -3.38 4.63
N PRO A 96 -11.27 -4.25 3.65
CA PRO A 96 -10.53 -5.49 3.93
C PRO A 96 -9.11 -5.26 4.46
N TYR A 97 -8.51 -4.10 4.16
CA TYR A 97 -7.16 -3.72 4.60
C TYR A 97 -7.16 -2.98 5.93
N VAL A 98 -8.32 -2.55 6.43
CA VAL A 98 -8.40 -1.75 7.66
C VAL A 98 -8.20 -2.65 8.88
N ALA A 99 -7.26 -2.24 9.74
CA ALA A 99 -6.93 -2.99 10.93
C ALA A 99 -8.11 -3.10 11.92
N PRO A 100 -8.28 -4.25 12.60
CA PRO A 100 -9.42 -4.49 13.49
C PRO A 100 -9.53 -3.49 14.65
N GLU A 101 -8.43 -2.95 15.15
CA GLU A 101 -8.44 -1.91 16.17
C GLU A 101 -9.04 -0.60 15.66
N VAL A 102 -8.75 -0.23 14.40
CA VAL A 102 -9.31 0.95 13.75
C VAL A 102 -10.81 0.78 13.54
N LEU A 103 -11.25 -0.41 13.09
CA LEU A 103 -12.68 -0.72 12.94
C LEU A 103 -13.44 -0.63 14.27
N ARG A 104 -12.75 -0.84 15.41
CA ARG A 104 -13.29 -0.67 16.76
C ARG A 104 -13.20 0.77 17.27
N GLY A 105 -12.84 1.73 16.41
CA GLY A 105 -12.71 3.13 16.74
C GLY A 105 -11.48 3.48 17.58
N LYS A 106 -10.45 2.61 17.62
CA LYS A 106 -9.15 2.97 18.20
C LYS A 106 -8.34 3.78 17.18
N LYS A 107 -7.26 4.39 17.67
CA LYS A 107 -6.36 5.21 16.84
C LYS A 107 -5.65 4.39 15.77
N TYR A 108 -5.45 5.05 14.61
CA TYR A 108 -4.49 4.59 13.61
C TYR A 108 -3.08 4.62 14.22
N THR A 109 -2.32 3.58 13.92
CA THR A 109 -0.93 3.40 14.35
C THR A 109 -0.11 2.81 13.22
N GLN A 110 1.21 2.77 13.35
CA GLN A 110 2.06 2.12 12.35
C GLN A 110 1.75 0.63 12.26
N GLU A 111 1.38 0.00 13.38
CA GLU A 111 0.92 -1.38 13.45
C GLU A 111 -0.37 -1.61 12.64
N SER A 112 -1.20 -0.57 12.48
CA SER A 112 -2.40 -0.65 11.64
C SER A 112 -2.04 -0.74 10.16
N ASP A 113 -1.00 -0.04 9.69
CA ASP A 113 -0.50 -0.22 8.32
C ASP A 113 0.18 -1.60 8.15
N VAL A 114 0.83 -2.13 9.20
CA VAL A 114 1.42 -3.48 9.18
C VAL A 114 0.34 -4.55 9.02
N TYR A 115 -0.84 -4.38 9.61
CA TYR A 115 -1.98 -5.25 9.34
C TYR A 115 -2.35 -5.22 7.85
N SER A 116 -2.45 -4.01 7.26
CA SER A 116 -2.75 -3.83 5.84
C SER A 116 -1.68 -4.49 4.94
N LEU A 117 -0.40 -4.39 5.32
CA LEU A 117 0.70 -5.12 4.67
C LEU A 117 0.48 -6.64 4.71
N GLY A 118 0.00 -7.18 5.84
CA GLY A 118 -0.34 -8.60 5.95
C GLY A 118 -1.41 -9.05 4.94
N ILE A 119 -2.41 -8.20 4.69
CA ILE A 119 -3.43 -8.45 3.67
C ILE A 119 -2.83 -8.41 2.26
N ILE A 120 -1.96 -7.45 1.98
CA ILE A 120 -1.25 -7.36 0.69
C ILE A 120 -0.37 -8.60 0.46
N ILE A 121 0.36 -9.06 1.49
CA ILE A 121 1.17 -10.29 1.42
C ILE A 121 0.28 -11.49 1.08
N TYR A 122 -0.90 -11.61 1.72
CA TYR A 122 -1.87 -12.64 1.38
C TYR A 122 -2.28 -12.57 -0.10
N GLU A 123 -2.60 -11.38 -0.63
CA GLU A 123 -2.95 -11.20 -2.04
C GLU A 123 -1.80 -11.58 -2.98
N VAL A 124 -0.56 -11.22 -2.66
CA VAL A 124 0.61 -11.55 -3.50
C VAL A 124 0.82 -13.06 -3.59
N PHE A 125 0.60 -13.79 -2.50
CA PHE A 125 0.79 -15.24 -2.50
C PHE A 125 -0.40 -16.02 -3.06
N ASN A 126 -1.63 -15.55 -2.88
CA ASN A 126 -2.85 -16.25 -3.28
C ASN A 126 -3.47 -15.73 -4.58
N GLY A 127 -3.13 -14.53 -5.02
CA GLY A 127 -3.64 -13.90 -6.24
C GLY A 127 -5.07 -13.38 -6.11
N LEU A 128 -5.79 -13.80 -5.07
CA LEU A 128 -7.17 -13.41 -4.80
C LEU A 128 -7.23 -12.04 -4.12
N PRO A 129 -8.30 -11.25 -4.37
CA PRO A 129 -8.62 -10.11 -3.53
C PRO A 129 -9.03 -10.59 -2.12
N PRO A 130 -8.94 -9.72 -1.10
CA PRO A 130 -9.22 -10.08 0.30
C PRO A 130 -10.73 -10.15 0.64
N TYR A 131 -11.59 -10.52 -0.33
CA TYR A 131 -13.05 -10.66 -0.17
C TYR A 131 -13.64 -11.67 -1.16
#